data_AF-A0AAN7Z721-F1
#
_entry.id   AF-A0AAN7Z721-F1
#
_cell.length_a   1.000
_cell.length_b   1.000
_cell.length_c   1.000
_cell.angle_alpha   90.00
_cell.angle_beta   90.00
_cell.angle_gamma   90.00
#
_symmetry.space_group_name_H-M   'P 1'
#
loop_
_entity.id
_entity.type
_entity.pdbx_description
1 polymer ?
#
loop_
_entity_poly.entity_id
_entity_poly.type
_entity_poly.pdbx_seq_one_letter_code
_entity_poly.pdbx_strand_id
1 'polypeptide(L)'
;MFSGVLWITFALLALLLRNVTQRIRTMYAQHHIKAANGCLPPTKLAQRDPVLALDLFLQDFAAANNKAFLESAKLRHALNGLTFTSKTYFRTNFFTCDPKVIQQVLSSQFQNFDLGPLRSFSGAPLFGNGILTTDGHIWAHQRRVIRPAFARPVFIQEFSIFQRHVDQLIALIRKNDGKVDLQKLFFRMVRGSIPTSLLS
;
A
#
# COMPACT_ATOMS: atom_id res chain seq x y z
N MET A 1 17.78 19.72 38.04
CA MET A 1 16.50 19.46 37.35
C MET A 1 16.08 20.55 36.36
N PHE A 2 16.25 21.85 36.66
CA PHE A 2 15.79 22.95 35.78
C PHE A 2 16.44 23.03 34.38
N SER A 3 17.74 22.72 34.27
CA SER A 3 18.45 22.73 32.97
C SER A 3 17.85 21.74 31.96
N GLY A 4 17.46 20.53 32.40
CA GLY A 4 16.88 19.52 31.51
C GLY A 4 15.52 19.91 30.94
N VAL A 5 14.68 20.62 31.70
CA VAL A 5 13.36 21.09 31.25
C VAL A 5 13.49 22.16 30.16
N LEU A 6 14.49 23.03 30.25
CA LEU A 6 14.76 24.06 29.24
C LEU A 6 15.24 23.44 27.91
N TRP A 7 16.09 22.41 27.96
CA TRP A 7 16.50 21.70 26.74
C TRP A 7 15.36 20.92 26.07
N ILE A 8 14.49 20.28 26.86
CA ILE A 8 13.31 19.57 26.35
C ILE A 8 12.32 20.55 25.69
N THR A 9 12.03 21.68 26.34
CA THR A 9 11.13 22.70 25.79
C THR A 9 11.69 23.34 24.52
N PHE A 10 13.00 23.60 24.47
CA PHE A 10 13.66 24.07 23.25
C PHE A 10 13.61 23.04 22.11
N ALA A 11 13.86 21.76 22.41
CA ALA A 11 13.76 20.69 21.42
C ALA A 11 12.34 20.51 20.88
N LEU A 12 11.32 20.58 21.74
CA LEU A 12 9.91 20.54 21.34
C LEU A 12 9.53 21.76 20.48
N LEU A 13 9.98 22.96 20.86
CA LEU A 13 9.77 24.17 20.08
C LEU A 13 10.43 24.08 18.70
N ALA A 14 11.67 23.61 18.64
CA ALA A 14 12.39 23.39 17.37
C ALA A 14 11.69 22.36 16.48
N LEU A 15 11.20 21.25 17.05
CA LEU A 15 10.40 20.25 16.32
C LEU A 15 9.08 20.82 15.82
N LEU A 16 8.40 21.64 16.63
CA LEU A 16 7.15 22.30 16.25
C LEU A 16 7.40 23.29 15.11
N LEU A 17 8.40 24.16 15.23
CA LEU A 17 8.80 25.10 14.17
C LEU A 17 9.20 24.38 12.88
N ARG A 18 9.93 23.26 12.96
CA ARG A 18 10.27 22.43 11.80
C ARG A 18 9.03 21.85 11.12
N ASN A 19 8.09 21.31 11.89
CA ASN A 19 6.84 20.78 11.33
C ASN A 19 5.99 21.88 10.69
N VAL A 20 5.87 23.04 11.34
CA VAL A 20 5.12 24.19 10.83
C VAL A 20 5.75 24.72 9.54
N THR A 21 7.07 24.92 9.52
CA THR A 21 7.79 25.37 8.31
C THR A 21 7.69 24.36 7.18
N GLN A 22 7.78 23.05 7.45
CA GLN A 22 7.55 22.00 6.44
C GLN A 22 6.10 22.01 5.91
N ARG A 23 5.10 22.21 6.77
CA ARG A 23 3.69 22.35 6.36
C ARG A 23 3.48 23.58 5.49
N ILE A 24 4.03 24.72 5.88
CA ILE A 24 3.94 25.95 5.09
C ILE A 24 4.63 25.77 3.73
N ARG A 25 5.85 25.23 3.70
CA ARG A 25 6.58 24.95 2.45
C ARG A 25 5.82 24.02 1.53
N THR A 26 5.26 22.93 2.06
CA THR A 26 4.46 21.99 1.25
C THR A 26 3.17 22.62 0.76
N MET A 27 2.49 23.46 1.55
CA MET A 27 1.31 24.19 1.10
C MET A 27 1.62 25.18 -0.03
N TYR A 28 2.71 25.95 0.08
CA TYR A 28 3.15 26.85 -0.97
C TYR A 28 3.56 26.09 -2.25
N ALA A 29 4.36 25.03 -2.12
CA ALA A 29 4.75 24.20 -3.25
C ALA A 29 3.54 23.60 -3.96
N GLN A 30 2.56 23.08 -3.20
CA GLN A 30 1.30 22.58 -3.75
C GLN A 30 0.50 23.67 -4.46
N HIS A 31 0.42 24.88 -3.89
CA HIS A 31 -0.28 25.99 -4.54
C HIS A 31 0.38 26.37 -5.87
N HIS A 32 1.70 26.48 -5.89
CA HIS A 32 2.46 26.79 -7.11
C HIS A 32 2.30 25.70 -8.17
N ILE A 33 2.39 24.42 -7.80
CA ILE A 33 2.17 23.30 -8.73
C ILE A 33 0.74 23.30 -9.27
N LYS A 34 -0.26 23.57 -8.43
CA LYS A 34 -1.66 23.66 -8.86
C LYS A 34 -1.88 24.81 -9.85
N ALA A 35 -1.31 25.98 -9.56
CA ALA A 35 -1.42 27.14 -10.43
C ALA A 35 -0.71 26.91 -11.77
N ALA A 36 0.51 26.36 -11.75
CA ALA A 36 1.29 26.09 -12.96
C ALA A 36 0.64 25.04 -13.88
N ASN A 37 -0.07 24.05 -13.31
CA ASN A 37 -0.69 22.96 -14.07
C ASN A 37 -2.20 23.14 -14.29
N GLY A 38 -2.80 24.26 -13.86
CA GLY A 38 -4.24 24.52 -14.02
C GLY A 38 -5.13 23.44 -13.37
N CYS A 39 -4.72 22.90 -12.22
CA CYS A 39 -5.41 21.75 -11.62
C CYS A 39 -6.84 22.10 -11.19
N LEU A 40 -7.81 21.27 -11.60
CA LEU A 40 -9.18 21.35 -11.11
C LEU A 40 -9.28 20.85 -9.66
N PRO A 41 -10.17 21.44 -8.82
CA PRO A 41 -10.42 20.92 -7.49
C PRO A 41 -11.12 19.55 -7.60
N PRO A 42 -10.65 18.52 -6.88
CA PRO A 42 -11.33 17.24 -6.83
C PRO A 42 -12.65 17.36 -6.05
N THR A 43 -13.64 16.52 -6.40
CA THR A 43 -14.88 16.38 -5.64
C THR A 43 -14.55 16.01 -4.19
N LYS A 44 -15.11 16.73 -3.22
CA LYS A 44 -14.94 16.42 -1.79
C LYS A 44 -16.09 15.52 -1.35
N LEU A 45 -15.77 14.40 -0.74
CA LEU A 45 -16.75 13.53 -0.13
C LEU A 45 -17.46 14.28 1.00
N ALA A 46 -18.80 14.17 1.04
CA ALA A 46 -19.58 14.70 2.15
C ALA A 46 -19.32 13.86 3.41
N GLN A 47 -18.57 14.42 4.36
CA GLN A 47 -18.21 13.77 5.63
C GLN A 47 -18.85 14.53 6.79
N ARG A 48 -19.37 13.81 7.79
CA ARG A 48 -19.91 14.43 9.01
C ARG A 48 -18.80 14.92 9.92
N ASP A 49 -17.71 14.15 10.00
CA ASP A 49 -16.50 14.52 10.73
C ASP A 49 -15.37 14.83 9.73
N PRO A 50 -15.12 16.13 9.44
CA PRO A 50 -14.12 16.54 8.46
C PRO A 50 -12.68 16.49 8.99
N VAL A 51 -12.46 16.10 10.25
CA VAL A 51 -11.15 16.15 10.92
C VAL A 51 -10.56 14.74 11.08
N LEU A 52 -11.30 13.84 11.73
CA LEU A 52 -10.84 12.45 11.94
C LEU A 52 -11.49 11.49 10.94
N ALA A 53 -12.72 11.78 10.51
CA ALA A 53 -13.56 10.94 9.67
C ALA A 53 -13.89 9.58 10.28
N LEU A 54 -14.24 9.59 11.57
CA LEU A 54 -14.67 8.38 12.28
C LEU A 54 -15.94 7.77 11.67
N ASP A 55 -16.83 8.60 11.12
CA ASP A 55 -18.02 8.15 10.40
C ASP A 55 -17.66 7.29 9.18
N LEU A 56 -16.71 7.75 8.37
CA LEU A 56 -16.23 7.04 7.20
C LEU A 56 -15.54 5.73 7.61
N PHE A 57 -14.70 5.79 8.64
CA PHE A 57 -14.00 4.62 9.18
C PHE A 57 -14.98 3.56 9.68
N LEU A 58 -16.00 3.93 10.47
CA LEU A 58 -17.00 3.00 10.97
C LEU A 58 -17.84 2.39 9.85
N GLN A 59 -18.22 3.18 8.84
CA GLN A 59 -18.92 2.67 7.67
C GLN A 59 -18.07 1.66 6.90
N ASP A 60 -16.79 1.96 6.69
CA ASP A 60 -15.86 1.07 5.99
C ASP A 60 -15.60 -0.21 6.77
N PHE A 61 -15.46 -0.11 8.09
CA PHE A 61 -15.28 -1.24 8.97
C PHE A 61 -16.53 -2.15 9.00
N ALA A 62 -17.72 -1.55 9.12
CA ALA A 62 -18.98 -2.29 9.05
C ALA A 62 -19.18 -2.95 7.67
N ALA A 63 -18.88 -2.25 6.58
CA ALA A 63 -18.95 -2.80 5.23
C ALA A 63 -17.94 -3.93 5.01
N ALA A 64 -16.73 -3.84 5.58
CA ALA A 64 -15.74 -4.90 5.53
C ALA A 64 -16.21 -6.16 6.28
N ASN A 65 -16.74 -6.01 7.50
CA ASN A 65 -17.29 -7.13 8.27
C ASN A 65 -18.49 -7.78 7.58
N ASN A 66 -19.32 -6.98 6.89
CA ASN A 66 -20.46 -7.46 6.12
C ASN A 66 -20.10 -7.90 4.69
N LYS A 67 -18.81 -8.00 4.33
CA LYS A 67 -18.32 -8.37 2.98
C LYS A 67 -18.85 -7.47 1.84
N ALA A 68 -19.29 -6.26 2.17
CA ALA A 68 -19.90 -5.29 1.26
C ALA A 68 -18.96 -4.10 0.94
N PHE A 69 -17.68 -4.18 1.32
CA PHE A 69 -16.71 -3.09 1.12
C PHE A 69 -16.56 -2.70 -0.35
N LEU A 70 -16.47 -3.68 -1.27
CA LEU A 70 -16.33 -3.42 -2.69
C LEU A 70 -17.55 -2.67 -3.25
N GLU A 71 -18.76 -3.07 -2.85
CA GLU A 71 -19.99 -2.41 -3.29
C GLU A 71 -20.11 -0.99 -2.73
N SER A 72 -19.72 -0.78 -1.47
CA SER A 72 -19.58 0.56 -0.88
C SER A 72 -18.61 1.45 -1.67
N ALA A 73 -17.44 0.92 -2.04
CA ALA A 73 -16.45 1.64 -2.81
C ALA A 73 -16.94 2.00 -4.23
N LYS A 74 -17.62 1.06 -4.91
CA LYS A 74 -18.26 1.30 -6.21
C LYS A 74 -19.32 2.39 -6.12
N LEU A 75 -20.20 2.32 -5.12
CA LEU A 75 -21.25 3.32 -4.91
C LEU A 75 -20.66 4.70 -4.67
N ARG A 76 -19.58 4.82 -3.90
CA ARG A 76 -18.89 6.10 -3.68
C ARG A 76 -18.35 6.70 -4.98
N HIS A 77 -17.75 5.89 -5.85
CA HIS A 77 -17.32 6.35 -7.17
C HIS A 77 -18.49 6.70 -8.09
N ALA A 78 -19.59 5.95 -8.04
CA ALA A 78 -20.79 6.26 -8.81
C ALA A 78 -21.39 7.62 -8.42
N LEU A 79 -21.37 7.96 -7.12
CA LEU A 79 -21.94 9.21 -6.60
C LEU A 79 -21.00 10.42 -6.71
N ASN A 80 -19.68 10.23 -6.56
CA ASN A 80 -18.71 11.33 -6.48
C ASN A 80 -17.82 11.47 -7.73
N GLY A 81 -17.99 10.58 -8.70
CA GLY A 81 -17.21 10.52 -9.92
C GLY A 81 -15.94 9.66 -9.82
N LEU A 82 -15.16 9.69 -10.89
CA LEU A 82 -13.97 8.84 -11.03
C LEU A 82 -12.89 9.17 -10.00
N THR A 83 -12.77 10.45 -9.60
CA THR A 83 -11.78 10.90 -8.62
C THR A 83 -12.45 11.80 -7.58
N PHE A 84 -12.29 11.45 -6.30
CA PHE A 84 -12.77 12.26 -5.19
C PHE A 84 -11.77 12.27 -4.04
N THR A 85 -11.97 13.17 -3.08
CA THR A 85 -11.13 13.32 -1.91
C THR A 85 -11.92 13.17 -0.62
N SER A 86 -11.25 12.64 0.40
CA SER A 86 -11.73 12.69 1.78
C SER A 86 -10.63 13.21 2.69
N LYS A 87 -11.01 13.73 3.85
CA LYS A 87 -10.07 13.94 4.96
C LYS A 87 -10.18 12.77 5.92
N THR A 88 -9.06 12.21 6.35
CA THR A 88 -9.02 11.16 7.36
C THR A 88 -7.75 11.33 8.18
N TYR A 89 -7.86 11.31 9.51
CA TYR A 89 -6.73 11.52 10.43
C TYR A 89 -5.84 12.73 10.04
N PHE A 90 -6.44 13.90 9.82
CA PHE A 90 -5.74 15.14 9.43
C PHE A 90 -4.95 15.05 8.10
N ARG A 91 -5.20 14.04 7.28
CA ARG A 91 -4.62 13.85 5.94
C ARG A 91 -5.70 13.92 4.89
N THR A 92 -5.34 14.40 3.69
CA THR A 92 -6.23 14.35 2.53
C THR A 92 -5.91 13.09 1.75
N ASN A 93 -6.91 12.22 1.58
CA ASN A 93 -6.83 11.01 0.78
C ASN A 93 -7.51 11.26 -0.56
N PHE A 94 -6.88 10.77 -1.62
CA PHE A 94 -7.42 10.80 -2.98
C PHE A 94 -7.83 9.38 -3.35
N PHE A 95 -9.07 9.22 -3.78
CA PHE A 95 -9.60 7.96 -4.30
C PHE A 95 -9.85 8.15 -5.79
N THR A 96 -9.29 7.26 -6.61
CA THR A 96 -9.41 7.37 -8.06
C THR A 96 -9.58 6.00 -8.71
N CYS A 97 -10.51 5.93 -9.66
CA CYS A 97 -10.62 4.85 -10.63
C CYS A 97 -10.38 5.36 -12.07
N ASP A 98 -9.84 6.57 -12.22
CA ASP A 98 -9.51 7.14 -13.52
C ASP A 98 -8.23 6.48 -14.07
N PRO A 99 -8.29 5.76 -15.20
CA PRO A 99 -7.12 5.08 -15.77
C PRO A 99 -5.99 6.06 -16.13
N LYS A 100 -6.29 7.32 -16.49
CA LYS A 100 -5.27 8.32 -16.79
C LYS A 100 -4.50 8.71 -15.54
N VAL A 101 -5.21 8.92 -14.42
CA VAL A 101 -4.58 9.25 -13.13
C VAL A 101 -3.73 8.07 -12.64
N ILE A 102 -4.27 6.85 -12.73
CA ILE A 102 -3.56 5.63 -12.36
C ILE A 102 -2.27 5.48 -13.18
N GLN A 103 -2.32 5.72 -14.49
CA GLN A 103 -1.15 5.68 -15.36
C GLN A 103 -0.10 6.73 -14.97
N GLN A 104 -0.53 7.96 -14.65
CA GLN A 104 0.39 9.01 -14.21
C GLN A 104 1.11 8.61 -12.91
N VAL A 105 0.36 8.11 -11.92
CA VAL A 105 0.91 7.72 -10.60
C VAL A 105 1.83 6.50 -10.72
N LEU A 106 1.41 5.46 -11.44
CA LEU A 106 2.12 4.17 -11.46
C LEU A 106 3.19 4.06 -12.55
N SER A 107 3.20 4.97 -13.54
CA SER A 107 4.13 4.90 -14.68
C SER A 107 4.78 6.24 -15.00
N SER A 108 4.04 7.21 -15.52
CA SER A 108 4.64 8.42 -16.13
C SER A 108 5.37 9.31 -15.13
N GLN A 109 4.83 9.46 -13.92
CA GLN A 109 5.35 10.34 -12.89
C GLN A 109 5.69 9.56 -11.61
N PHE A 110 6.04 8.28 -11.73
CA PHE A 110 6.30 7.40 -10.59
C PHE A 110 7.30 7.99 -9.57
N GLN A 111 8.30 8.74 -10.03
CA GLN A 111 9.32 9.38 -9.18
C GLN A 111 8.75 10.45 -8.23
N ASN A 112 7.55 10.97 -8.51
CA ASN A 112 6.87 11.98 -7.69
C ASN A 112 6.01 11.37 -6.58
N PHE A 113 5.87 10.04 -6.54
CA PHE A 113 5.02 9.32 -5.59
C PHE A 113 5.86 8.33 -4.77
N ASP A 114 5.51 8.21 -3.50
CA ASP A 114 6.12 7.27 -2.55
C ASP A 114 5.05 6.33 -1.94
N LEU A 115 5.50 5.22 -1.36
CA LEU A 115 4.65 4.35 -0.55
C LEU A 115 4.19 5.05 0.74
N GLY A 116 4.99 6.01 1.20
CA GLY A 116 4.70 6.85 2.33
C GLY A 116 5.02 6.18 3.68
N PRO A 117 5.05 6.99 4.75
CA PRO A 117 5.56 6.56 6.06
C PRO A 117 4.68 5.50 6.73
N LEU A 118 3.37 5.51 6.46
CA LEU A 118 2.44 4.55 7.08
C LEU A 118 2.76 3.12 6.64
N ARG A 119 3.00 2.91 5.34
CA ARG A 119 3.29 1.59 4.78
C ARG A 119 4.67 1.10 5.17
N SER A 120 5.66 1.99 5.14
CA SER A 120 7.00 1.69 5.62
C SER A 120 6.97 1.25 7.10
N PHE A 121 6.30 2.01 7.96
CA PHE A 121 6.17 1.71 9.39
C PHE A 121 5.40 0.41 9.67
N SER A 122 4.25 0.20 9.01
CA SER A 122 3.43 -1.01 9.25
C SER A 122 4.08 -2.28 8.73
N GLY A 123 4.86 -2.18 7.65
CA GLY A 123 5.51 -3.33 7.02
C GLY A 123 6.89 -3.64 7.58
N ALA A 124 7.58 -2.68 8.21
CA ALA A 124 8.93 -2.83 8.74
C ALA A 124 9.11 -4.06 9.67
N PRO A 125 8.18 -4.35 10.61
CA PRO A 125 8.32 -5.51 11.49
C PRO A 125 8.36 -6.86 10.75
N LEU A 126 7.72 -6.96 9.58
CA LEU A 126 7.62 -8.21 8.83
C LEU A 126 8.64 -8.31 7.70
N PHE A 127 8.94 -7.19 7.03
CA PHE A 127 9.75 -7.16 5.81
C PHE A 127 11.06 -6.39 5.95
N GLY A 128 11.34 -5.83 7.13
CA GLY A 128 12.47 -4.95 7.37
C GLY A 128 12.48 -3.75 6.41
N ASN A 129 13.68 -3.29 6.05
CA ASN A 129 13.89 -2.31 4.96
C ASN A 129 13.99 -3.04 3.62
N GLY A 130 12.84 -3.49 3.11
CA GLY A 130 12.72 -4.31 1.91
C GLY A 130 11.96 -3.64 0.78
N ILE A 131 11.73 -4.41 -0.29
CA ILE A 131 11.10 -3.95 -1.54
C ILE A 131 9.65 -3.46 -1.33
N LEU A 132 9.02 -3.84 -0.21
CA LEU A 132 7.64 -3.49 0.14
C LEU A 132 7.53 -2.31 1.10
N THR A 133 8.64 -1.85 1.67
CA THR A 133 8.69 -0.87 2.78
C THR A 133 9.62 0.30 2.52
N THR A 134 10.38 0.27 1.41
CA THR A 134 11.34 1.31 1.03
C THR A 134 10.94 1.99 -0.28
N ASP A 135 11.37 3.24 -0.44
CA ASP A 135 11.11 4.08 -1.62
C ASP A 135 12.41 4.47 -2.33
N GLY A 136 12.28 5.00 -3.54
CA GLY A 136 13.38 5.63 -4.29
C GLY A 136 14.52 4.66 -4.66
N HIS A 137 15.77 5.08 -4.42
CA HIS A 137 16.96 4.35 -4.87
C HIS A 137 17.10 2.97 -4.19
N ILE A 138 16.72 2.86 -2.92
CA ILE A 138 16.79 1.59 -2.17
C ILE A 138 15.85 0.56 -2.82
N TRP A 139 14.61 0.96 -3.05
CA TRP A 139 13.62 0.16 -3.76
C TRP A 139 14.09 -0.24 -5.16
N ALA A 140 14.65 0.71 -5.92
CA ALA A 140 15.12 0.45 -7.28
C ALA A 140 16.30 -0.54 -7.30
N HIS A 141 17.22 -0.42 -6.33
CA HIS A 141 18.31 -1.35 -6.16
C HIS A 141 17.81 -2.76 -5.82
N GLN A 142 16.91 -2.90 -4.85
CA GLN A 142 16.34 -4.19 -4.46
C GLN A 142 15.56 -4.84 -5.61
N ARG A 143 14.79 -4.06 -6.39
CA ARG A 143 14.16 -4.56 -7.61
C ARG A 143 15.17 -5.06 -8.64
N ARG A 144 16.30 -4.36 -8.81
CA ARG A 144 17.36 -4.79 -9.73
C ARG A 144 17.95 -6.12 -9.32
N VAL A 145 18.13 -6.35 -8.01
CA VAL A 145 18.65 -7.61 -7.45
C VAL A 145 17.66 -8.77 -7.67
N ILE A 146 16.36 -8.53 -7.47
CA ILE A 146 15.33 -9.57 -7.55
C ILE A 146 14.91 -9.88 -9.00
N ARG A 147 14.96 -8.90 -9.91
CA ARG A 147 14.46 -9.03 -11.29
C ARG A 147 15.01 -10.26 -12.06
N PRO A 148 16.29 -10.65 -11.95
CA PRO A 148 16.82 -11.84 -12.62
C PRO A 148 16.14 -13.14 -12.18
N ALA A 149 15.67 -13.25 -10.93
CA ALA A 149 14.96 -14.44 -10.46
C ALA A 149 13.62 -14.67 -11.18
N PHE A 150 13.07 -13.62 -11.79
CA PHE A 150 11.85 -13.68 -12.61
C PHE A 150 12.13 -13.75 -14.12
N ALA A 151 13.39 -13.93 -14.53
CA ALA A 151 13.73 -14.11 -15.93
C ALA A 151 13.28 -15.49 -16.42
N ARG A 152 12.81 -15.56 -17.68
CA ARG A 152 12.34 -16.81 -18.31
C ARG A 152 13.28 -18.02 -18.14
N PRO A 153 14.62 -17.89 -18.28
CA PRO A 153 15.51 -19.04 -18.15
C PRO A 153 15.47 -19.68 -16.75
N VAL A 154 15.40 -18.84 -15.69
CA VAL A 154 15.29 -19.31 -14.30
C VAL A 154 13.94 -20.00 -14.08
N PHE A 155 12.86 -19.41 -14.61
CA PHE A 155 11.52 -19.99 -14.50
C PHE A 155 11.42 -21.40 -15.12
N ILE A 156 12.11 -21.64 -16.24
CA ILE A 156 12.12 -22.95 -16.90
C ILE A 156 12.84 -24.01 -16.06
N GLN A 157 13.90 -23.64 -15.34
CA GLN A 157 14.62 -24.56 -14.43
C GLN A 157 13.74 -24.96 -13.23
N GLU A 158 13.07 -23.98 -12.63
CA GLU A 158 12.17 -24.16 -11.47
C GLU A 158 10.85 -24.86 -11.84
N PHE A 159 10.47 -24.88 -13.12
CA PHE A 159 9.23 -25.51 -13.58
C PHE A 159 9.15 -27.00 -13.18
N SER A 160 10.28 -27.70 -13.17
CA SER A 160 10.36 -29.11 -12.76
C SER A 160 9.97 -29.35 -11.29
N ILE A 161 10.33 -28.41 -10.40
CA ILE A 161 9.97 -28.45 -8.98
C ILE A 161 8.48 -28.18 -8.83
N PHE A 162 7.98 -27.15 -9.52
CA PHE A 162 6.56 -26.83 -9.51
C PHE A 162 5.70 -27.99 -10.02
N GLN A 163 6.09 -28.62 -11.14
CA GLN A 163 5.40 -29.78 -11.71
C GLN A 163 5.30 -30.93 -10.71
N ARG A 164 6.40 -31.27 -10.00
CA ARG A 164 6.39 -32.30 -8.96
C ARG A 164 5.37 -32.01 -7.86
N HIS A 165 5.27 -30.77 -7.39
CA HIS A 165 4.32 -30.39 -6.35
C HIS A 165 2.87 -30.40 -6.84
N VAL A 166 2.64 -30.07 -8.12
CA VAL A 166 1.33 -30.20 -8.77
C VAL A 166 0.94 -31.67 -8.92
N ASP A 167 1.84 -32.55 -9.34
CA ASP A 167 1.57 -33.99 -9.45
C ASP A 167 1.21 -34.60 -8.09
N GLN A 168 1.92 -34.20 -7.03
CA GLN A 168 1.60 -34.59 -5.66
C GLN A 168 0.21 -34.06 -5.22
N LEU A 169 -0.12 -32.82 -5.56
CA LEU A 169 -1.45 -32.25 -5.30
C LEU A 169 -2.54 -33.09 -5.98
N ILE A 170 -2.37 -33.39 -7.27
CA ILE A 170 -3.33 -34.18 -8.06
C ILE A 170 -3.48 -35.58 -7.48
N ALA A 171 -2.38 -36.23 -7.08
CA ALA A 171 -2.42 -37.54 -6.45
C ALA A 171 -3.20 -37.52 -5.11
N LEU A 172 -3.03 -36.47 -4.30
CA LEU A 172 -3.76 -36.30 -3.04
C LEU A 172 -5.26 -36.04 -3.26
N ILE A 173 -5.63 -35.38 -4.35
CA ILE A 173 -7.03 -35.19 -4.75
C ILE A 173 -7.61 -36.54 -5.19
N ARG A 174 -6.93 -37.28 -6.06
CA ARG A 174 -7.40 -38.59 -6.57
C ARG A 174 -7.52 -39.67 -5.50
N LYS A 175 -6.71 -39.60 -4.44
CA LYS A 175 -6.76 -40.55 -3.31
C LYS A 175 -7.98 -40.32 -2.40
N ASN A 176 -8.64 -39.16 -2.50
CA ASN A 176 -9.84 -38.87 -1.73
C ASN A 176 -11.07 -39.12 -2.60
N ASP A 177 -11.86 -40.14 -2.26
CA ASP A 177 -13.13 -40.45 -2.93
C ASP A 177 -14.29 -39.53 -2.46
N GLY A 178 -13.97 -38.36 -1.90
CA GLY A 178 -14.93 -37.49 -1.23
C GLY A 178 -14.63 -36.00 -1.39
N LYS A 179 -15.27 -35.17 -0.55
CA LYS A 179 -15.05 -33.72 -0.57
C LYS A 179 -13.63 -33.39 -0.10
N VAL A 180 -12.87 -32.71 -0.94
CA VAL A 180 -11.50 -32.27 -0.65
C VAL A 180 -11.48 -30.77 -0.39
N ASP A 181 -10.86 -30.37 0.71
CA ASP A 181 -10.53 -28.97 0.97
C ASP A 181 -9.29 -28.56 0.16
N LEU A 182 -9.53 -27.87 -0.95
CA LEU A 182 -8.46 -27.38 -1.84
C LEU A 182 -7.60 -26.30 -1.19
N GLN A 183 -8.14 -25.50 -0.27
CA GLN A 183 -7.38 -24.43 0.38
C GLN A 183 -6.21 -25.03 1.18
N LYS A 184 -6.50 -26.07 1.97
CA LYS A 184 -5.47 -26.80 2.73
C LYS A 184 -4.40 -27.42 1.82
N LEU A 185 -4.82 -27.99 0.69
CA LEU A 185 -3.89 -28.62 -0.24
C LEU A 185 -3.02 -27.60 -0.99
N PHE A 186 -3.58 -26.46 -1.41
CA PHE A 186 -2.80 -25.38 -2.01
C PHE A 186 -1.78 -24.80 -1.03
N PHE A 187 -2.16 -24.57 0.23
CA PHE A 187 -1.20 -24.13 1.25
C PHE A 187 -0.05 -25.13 1.43
N ARG A 188 -0.35 -26.42 1.42
CA ARG A 188 0.67 -27.48 1.50
C ARG A 188 1.58 -27.49 0.27
N MET A 189 1.01 -27.35 -0.92
CA MET A 189 1.74 -27.28 -2.18
C MET A 189 2.70 -26.09 -2.19
N VAL A 190 2.19 -24.89 -1.89
CA VAL A 190 2.98 -23.64 -1.88
C VAL A 190 4.10 -23.71 -0.85
N ARG A 191 3.82 -24.23 0.36
CA ARG A 191 4.85 -24.43 1.39
C ARG A 191 5.93 -25.41 0.94
N GLY A 192 5.56 -26.48 0.24
CA GLY A 192 6.51 -27.48 -0.27
C GLY A 192 7.35 -26.98 -1.43
N SER A 193 6.80 -26.09 -2.27
CA SER A 193 7.48 -25.54 -3.45
C SER A 193 8.47 -24.42 -3.14
N ILE A 194 8.41 -23.81 -1.95
CA ILE A 194 9.39 -22.81 -1.53
C ILE A 194 10.66 -23.55 -1.08
N PRO A 195 11.83 -23.31 -1.71
CA PRO A 195 13.10 -23.88 -1.26
C PRO A 195 13.32 -23.59 0.22
N THR A 196 13.66 -24.60 1.01
CA THR A 196 13.96 -24.46 2.45
C THR A 196 15.12 -23.50 2.72
N SER A 197 15.95 -23.22 1.71
CA SER A 197 17.05 -22.23 1.75
C SER A 197 16.59 -20.76 1.80
N LEU A 198 15.31 -20.48 1.53
CA LEU A 198 14.72 -19.13 1.67
C LEU A 198 14.04 -18.91 3.03
N LEU A 199 13.96 -19.95 3.86
CA LEU A 199 13.30 -19.95 5.17
C LEU A 199 14.29 -20.08 6.35
N SER A 200 15.60 -20.06 6.06
CA SER A 200 16.71 -20.10 7.03
C SER A 200 17.44 -18.77 7.11
#